data_AF-A0A3Q9ULF1-F1
#
_entry.id   AF-A0A3Q9ULF1-F1
#
_cell.length_a   1.000
_cell.length_b   1.000
_cell.length_c   1.000
_cell.angle_alpha   90.00
_cell.angle_beta   90.00
_cell.angle_gamma   90.00
#
_symmetry.space_group_name_H-M   'P 1'
#
loop_
_entity.id
_entity.type
_entity.pdbx_description
1 polymer ?
#
loop_
_entity_poly.entity_id
_entity_poly.type
_entity_poly.pdbx_seq_one_letter_code
_entity_poly.pdbx_strand_id
1 'polypeptide(L)'
;MSAQRAAAQCWQAIAAVLTGERPEPPARPDWRADSVADWLVSLGWDRQALGERRRHCQQERLVWPDRLPDDLASGLEFARYSALLAEVRRLLGVDGLPSAIHHGPRIIGPAEERLLREVPPHSVQR
;
A
#
# COMPACT_ATOMS: atom_id res chain seq x y z
N MET A 1 -11.14 -27.59 -6.35
CA MET A 1 -11.34 -26.56 -5.30
C MET A 1 -12.65 -25.86 -5.61
N SER A 2 -13.57 -25.68 -4.64
CA SER A 2 -14.80 -24.93 -4.92
C SER A 2 -14.49 -23.44 -5.04
N ALA A 3 -15.25 -22.69 -5.85
CA ALA A 3 -15.04 -21.25 -6.04
C ALA A 3 -15.03 -20.48 -4.70
N GLN A 4 -15.80 -20.96 -3.74
CA GLN A 4 -15.90 -20.41 -2.39
C GLN A 4 -14.65 -20.69 -1.54
N ARG A 5 -14.03 -21.87 -1.67
CA ARG A 5 -12.74 -22.16 -1.03
C ARG A 5 -11.61 -21.31 -1.62
N ALA A 6 -11.62 -21.09 -2.94
CA ALA A 6 -10.64 -20.22 -3.58
C ALA A 6 -10.79 -18.75 -3.12
N ALA A 7 -12.02 -18.27 -2.98
CA ALA A 7 -12.30 -16.94 -2.44
C ALA A 7 -11.84 -16.83 -0.97
N ALA A 8 -12.14 -17.84 -0.12
CA ALA A 8 -11.69 -17.88 1.28
C ALA A 8 -10.16 -17.75 1.37
N GLN A 9 -9.44 -18.57 0.60
CA GLN A 9 -7.98 -18.54 0.55
C GLN A 9 -7.47 -17.17 0.10
N CYS A 10 -8.12 -16.54 -0.87
CA CYS A 10 -7.76 -15.20 -1.34
C CYS A 10 -7.98 -14.12 -0.26
N TRP A 11 -9.07 -14.19 0.51
CA TRP A 11 -9.33 -13.27 1.62
C TRP A 11 -8.27 -13.41 2.71
N GLN A 12 -7.95 -14.65 3.07
CA GLN A 12 -6.92 -14.94 4.07
C GLN A 12 -5.53 -14.48 3.60
N ALA A 13 -5.21 -14.65 2.31
CA ALA A 13 -3.99 -14.13 1.71
C ALA A 13 -3.91 -12.60 1.78
N ILE A 14 -5.00 -11.89 1.45
CA ILE A 14 -5.06 -10.43 1.53
C ILE A 14 -4.88 -9.95 2.97
N ALA A 15 -5.56 -10.57 3.93
CA ALA A 15 -5.39 -10.26 5.34
C ALA A 15 -3.94 -10.48 5.78
N ALA A 16 -3.36 -11.63 5.45
CA ALA A 16 -1.98 -11.97 5.81
C ALA A 16 -0.98 -10.95 5.30
N VAL A 17 -1.08 -10.50 4.04
CA VAL A 17 -0.11 -9.55 3.49
C VAL A 17 -0.30 -8.11 3.98
N LEU A 18 -1.54 -7.69 4.30
CA LEU A 18 -1.81 -6.32 4.73
C LEU A 18 -1.55 -6.12 6.23
N THR A 19 -1.86 -7.14 7.02
CA THR A 19 -1.93 -7.05 8.49
C THR A 19 -0.87 -7.89 9.20
N GLY A 20 -0.37 -8.95 8.55
CA GLY A 20 0.44 -9.99 9.19
C GLY A 20 -0.41 -11.06 9.91
N GLU A 21 -1.73 -10.88 9.97
CA GLU A 21 -2.67 -11.79 10.66
C GLU A 21 -3.36 -12.74 9.68
N ARG A 22 -3.80 -13.89 10.19
CA ARG A 22 -4.53 -14.90 9.40
C ARG A 22 -5.92 -15.17 9.98
N PRO A 23 -6.81 -14.17 10.03
CA PRO A 23 -8.18 -14.35 10.49
C PRO A 23 -8.92 -15.35 9.57
N GLU A 24 -9.87 -16.07 10.16
CA GLU A 24 -10.74 -16.97 9.39
C GLU A 24 -11.72 -16.14 8.53
N PRO A 25 -11.82 -16.39 7.21
CA PRO A 25 -12.77 -15.73 6.35
C PRO A 25 -14.23 -16.04 6.75
N PRO A 26 -15.21 -15.21 6.36
CA PRO A 26 -16.63 -15.52 6.60
C PRO A 26 -17.04 -16.80 5.87
N ALA A 27 -18.14 -17.43 6.31
CA ALA A 27 -18.58 -18.72 5.75
C ALA A 27 -18.91 -18.66 4.25
N ARG A 28 -19.25 -17.49 3.70
CA ARG A 28 -19.61 -17.26 2.29
C ARG A 28 -18.76 -16.15 1.69
N PRO A 29 -17.47 -16.39 1.44
CA PRO A 29 -16.60 -15.42 0.79
C PRO A 29 -16.99 -15.27 -0.68
N ASP A 30 -16.89 -14.04 -1.16
CA ASP A 30 -17.11 -13.66 -2.56
C ASP A 30 -15.84 -13.04 -3.15
N TRP A 31 -15.93 -12.51 -4.37
CA TRP A 31 -14.80 -11.88 -5.07
C TRP A 31 -14.93 -10.36 -5.11
N ARG A 32 -15.67 -9.75 -4.19
CA ARG A 32 -15.91 -8.30 -4.16
C ARG A 32 -14.93 -7.62 -3.21
N ALA A 33 -14.25 -6.58 -3.70
CA ALA A 33 -13.29 -5.84 -2.89
C ALA A 33 -13.95 -5.13 -1.70
N ASP A 34 -15.17 -4.61 -1.86
CA ASP A 34 -15.92 -3.98 -0.77
C ASP A 34 -16.18 -4.97 0.37
N SER A 35 -16.58 -6.21 0.05
CA SER A 35 -16.82 -7.26 1.04
C SER A 35 -15.55 -7.60 1.85
N VAL A 36 -14.39 -7.64 1.18
CA VAL A 36 -13.10 -7.86 1.85
C VAL A 36 -12.71 -6.67 2.71
N ALA A 37 -12.89 -5.45 2.21
CA ALA A 37 -12.58 -4.23 2.93
C ALA A 37 -13.44 -4.08 4.19
N ASP A 38 -14.76 -4.29 4.08
CA ASP A 38 -15.69 -4.28 5.20
C ASP A 38 -15.34 -5.35 6.24
N TRP A 39 -14.93 -6.54 5.79
CA TRP A 39 -14.45 -7.60 6.68
C TRP A 39 -13.17 -7.20 7.42
N LEU A 40 -12.17 -6.64 6.74
CA LEU A 40 -10.96 -6.13 7.39
C LEU A 40 -11.30 -5.04 8.42
N VAL A 41 -12.18 -4.09 8.07
CA VAL A 41 -12.66 -3.05 8.98
C VAL A 41 -13.37 -3.67 10.20
N SER A 42 -14.18 -4.71 10.01
CA SER A 42 -14.86 -5.42 11.10
C SER A 42 -13.88 -6.10 12.08
N LEU A 43 -12.67 -6.40 11.62
CA LEU A 43 -11.57 -6.94 12.43
C LEU A 43 -10.71 -5.84 13.08
N GLY A 44 -11.04 -4.56 12.87
CA GLY A 44 -10.27 -3.41 13.36
C GLY A 44 -9.20 -2.90 12.39
N TRP A 45 -9.10 -3.47 11.19
CA TRP A 45 -8.15 -3.06 10.16
C TRP A 45 -8.76 -2.06 9.19
N ASP A 46 -9.09 -0.88 9.73
CA ASP A 46 -9.56 0.25 8.93
C ASP A 46 -8.40 1.00 8.23
N ARG A 47 -8.76 2.07 7.50
CA ARG A 47 -7.79 2.94 6.82
C ARG A 47 -6.72 3.50 7.77
N GLN A 48 -7.09 3.88 8.99
CA GLN A 48 -6.16 4.47 9.94
C GLN A 48 -5.19 3.40 10.45
N ALA A 49 -5.69 2.25 10.88
CA ALA A 49 -4.90 1.14 11.41
C ALA A 49 -3.91 0.60 10.35
N LEU A 50 -4.38 0.39 9.11
CA LEU A 50 -3.50 -0.04 8.02
C LEU A 50 -2.49 1.05 7.62
N GLY A 51 -2.89 2.32 7.68
CA GLY A 51 -1.99 3.45 7.46
C GLY A 51 -0.90 3.56 8.54
N GLU A 52 -1.22 3.28 9.80
CA GLU A 52 -0.27 3.17 10.90
C GLU A 52 0.68 1.99 10.72
N ARG A 53 0.16 0.80 10.44
CA ARG A 53 0.96 -0.40 10.15
C ARG A 53 1.96 -0.14 9.03
N ARG A 54 1.51 0.44 7.93
CA ARG A 54 2.38 0.80 6.81
C ARG A 54 3.48 1.78 7.21
N ARG A 55 3.13 2.85 7.95
CA ARG A 55 4.11 3.84 8.42
C ARG A 55 5.14 3.21 9.34
N HIS A 56 4.71 2.33 10.24
CA HIS A 56 5.60 1.56 11.11
C HIS A 56 6.56 0.70 10.29
N CYS A 57 6.08 -0.06 9.30
CA CYS A 57 6.95 -0.84 8.42
C CYS A 57 7.98 0.05 7.69
N GLN A 58 7.59 1.24 7.23
CA GLN A 58 8.52 2.18 6.59
C GLN A 58 9.60 2.70 7.55
N GLN A 59 9.22 3.06 8.77
CA GLN A 59 10.13 3.55 9.80
C GLN A 59 11.15 2.47 10.18
N GLU A 60 10.69 1.23 10.33
CA GLU A 60 11.51 0.07 10.68
C GLU A 60 12.23 -0.57 9.47
N ARG A 61 12.12 0.02 8.28
CA ARG A 61 12.68 -0.50 7.02
C ARG A 61 12.25 -1.94 6.69
N LEU A 62 11.04 -2.30 7.09
CA LEU A 62 10.37 -3.55 6.76
C LEU A 62 9.65 -3.42 5.41
N VAL A 63 9.49 -4.55 4.73
CA VAL A 63 8.69 -4.64 3.51
C VAL A 63 7.21 -4.50 3.86
N TRP A 64 6.46 -3.76 3.05
CA TRP A 64 5.00 -3.71 3.16
C TRP A 64 4.36 -3.44 1.80
N PRO A 65 3.31 -4.19 1.37
CA PRO A 65 2.70 -5.33 2.06
C PRO A 65 3.66 -6.51 2.30
N ASP A 66 3.37 -7.34 3.29
CA ASP A 66 4.20 -8.48 3.66
C ASP A 66 4.26 -9.52 2.51
N ARG A 67 5.28 -10.37 2.53
CA ARG A 67 5.38 -11.48 1.57
C ARG A 67 4.18 -12.43 1.76
N LEU A 68 3.56 -12.82 0.64
CA LEU A 68 2.52 -13.86 0.64
C LEU A 68 3.07 -15.17 1.22
N PRO A 69 2.42 -15.76 2.25
CA PRO A 69 2.86 -17.03 2.80
C PRO A 69 2.78 -18.18 1.80
N ASP A 70 3.78 -19.07 1.82
CA ASP A 70 3.90 -20.17 0.86
C ASP A 70 2.71 -21.14 0.91
N ASP A 71 2.14 -21.36 2.09
CA ASP A 71 0.96 -22.20 2.29
C ASP A 71 -0.30 -21.61 1.63
N LEU A 72 -0.40 -20.28 1.58
CA LEU A 72 -1.49 -19.56 0.92
C LEU A 72 -1.22 -19.32 -0.56
N ALA A 73 0.05 -19.34 -1.00
CA ALA A 73 0.44 -19.21 -2.40
C ALA A 73 0.07 -20.44 -3.24
N SER A 74 0.12 -21.63 -2.63
CA SER A 74 -0.19 -22.89 -3.33
C SER A 74 -1.66 -22.93 -3.76
N GLY A 75 -1.90 -23.04 -5.08
CA GLY A 75 -3.25 -23.09 -5.66
C GLY A 75 -3.98 -21.75 -5.70
N LEU A 76 -3.32 -20.64 -5.33
CA LEU A 76 -3.91 -19.30 -5.40
C LEU A 76 -4.01 -18.82 -6.85
N GLU A 77 -5.17 -18.27 -7.20
CA GLU A 77 -5.36 -17.61 -8.50
C GLU A 77 -4.70 -16.23 -8.48
N PHE A 78 -3.38 -16.18 -8.72
CA PHE A 78 -2.55 -14.98 -8.59
C PHE A 78 -3.10 -13.73 -9.31
N ALA A 79 -3.68 -13.89 -10.50
CA ALA A 79 -4.25 -12.77 -11.24
C ALA A 79 -5.49 -12.18 -10.54
N ARG A 80 -6.35 -13.02 -9.96
CA ARG A 80 -7.50 -12.55 -9.18
C ARG A 80 -7.08 -11.96 -7.86
N TYR A 81 -6.14 -12.62 -7.18
CA TYR A 81 -5.57 -12.13 -5.94
C TYR A 81 -4.94 -10.75 -6.10
N SER A 82 -4.10 -10.54 -7.13
CA SER A 82 -3.44 -9.24 -7.35
C SER A 82 -4.43 -8.14 -7.68
N ALA A 83 -5.44 -8.42 -8.51
CA ALA A 83 -6.52 -7.48 -8.82
C ALA A 83 -7.34 -7.12 -7.58
N LEU A 84 -7.73 -8.12 -6.77
CA LEU A 84 -8.52 -7.91 -5.56
C LEU A 84 -7.73 -7.16 -4.49
N LEU A 85 -6.44 -7.51 -4.28
CA LEU A 85 -5.55 -6.81 -3.37
C LEU A 85 -5.38 -5.34 -3.76
N ALA A 86 -5.17 -5.04 -5.04
CA ALA A 86 -5.02 -3.67 -5.52
C ALA A 86 -6.28 -2.85 -5.23
N GLU A 87 -7.46 -3.43 -5.49
CA GLU A 87 -8.73 -2.75 -5.26
C GLU A 87 -9.05 -2.57 -3.78
N VAL A 88 -8.79 -3.57 -2.93
CA VAL A 88 -8.94 -3.46 -1.47
C VAL A 88 -8.05 -2.35 -0.91
N ARG A 89 -6.79 -2.27 -1.37
CA ARG A 89 -5.88 -1.20 -0.97
C ARG A 89 -6.38 0.17 -1.39
N ARG A 90 -7.00 0.28 -2.58
CA ARG A 90 -7.60 1.52 -3.07
C ARG A 90 -8.80 1.94 -2.20
N LEU A 91 -9.70 1.01 -1.88
CA LEU A 91 -10.85 1.26 -1.02
C LEU A 91 -10.44 1.71 0.39
N LEU A 92 -9.41 1.06 0.94
CA LEU A 92 -8.87 1.41 2.27
C LEU A 92 -7.90 2.60 2.23
N GLY A 93 -7.65 3.20 1.06
CA GLY A 93 -6.80 4.39 0.91
C GLY A 93 -5.33 4.17 1.25
N VAL A 94 -4.82 2.96 1.02
CA VAL A 94 -3.43 2.52 1.28
C VAL A 94 -2.71 2.06 -0.01
N ASP A 95 -3.26 2.43 -1.16
CA ASP A 95 -2.73 2.19 -2.52
C ASP A 95 -1.66 3.22 -2.93
N GLY A 96 -1.77 4.47 -2.49
CA GLY A 96 -0.85 5.55 -2.88
C GLY A 96 0.58 5.35 -2.34
N LEU A 97 1.60 5.85 -3.04
CA LEU A 97 2.92 6.07 -2.42
C LEU A 97 2.76 7.01 -1.22
N PRO A 98 3.49 6.84 -0.09
CA PRO A 98 3.51 7.90 0.90
C PRO A 98 3.88 9.18 0.14
N SER A 99 3.08 10.24 0.32
CA SER A 99 3.59 11.58 0.02
C SER A 99 4.94 11.64 0.72
N ALA A 100 6.03 11.64 -0.06
CA ALA A 100 7.30 12.04 0.47
C ALA A 100 7.05 13.47 0.93
N ILE A 101 6.73 13.63 2.21
CA ILE A 101 6.69 14.92 2.88
C ILE A 101 8.01 15.55 2.49
N HIS A 102 7.96 16.52 1.59
CA HIS A 102 9.12 17.31 1.24
C HIS A 102 9.46 18.08 2.51
N HIS A 103 10.36 17.51 3.31
CA HIS A 103 10.91 18.18 4.48
C HIS A 103 11.77 19.35 3.97
N GLY A 104 11.16 20.53 3.92
CA GLY A 104 11.84 21.83 3.90
C GLY A 104 12.34 22.33 2.54
N PRO A 105 12.54 23.66 2.42
CA PRO A 105 13.06 24.28 1.20
C PRO A 105 14.48 23.78 0.97
N ARG A 106 14.70 23.15 -0.17
CA ARG A 106 16.02 22.71 -0.59
C ARG A 106 16.82 23.95 -1.05
N ILE A 107 17.35 24.74 -0.13
CA ILE A 107 18.42 25.70 -0.45
C ILE A 107 19.72 24.90 -0.43
N ILE A 108 20.23 24.58 -1.62
CA ILE A 108 21.43 23.77 -1.84
C ILE A 108 22.66 24.68 -1.71
N GLY A 109 23.02 25.04 -0.47
CA GLY A 109 24.35 25.53 -0.10
C GLY A 109 24.91 26.78 -0.83
N PRO A 110 26.11 27.24 -0.44
CA PRO A 110 26.70 28.49 -0.93
C PRO A 110 27.13 28.45 -2.41
N ALA A 111 27.28 27.25 -2.99
CA ALA A 111 27.68 27.09 -4.39
C ALA A 111 26.56 27.45 -5.37
N GLU A 112 25.31 27.14 -5.04
CA GLU A 112 24.15 27.44 -5.90
C GLU A 112 23.68 28.89 -5.72
N GLU A 113 23.92 29.47 -4.53
CA GLU A 113 23.75 30.92 -4.29
C GLU A 113 24.76 31.76 -5.10
N ARG A 114 25.96 31.23 -5.34
CA ARG A 114 26.95 31.82 -6.27
C ARG A 114 26.44 31.79 -7.71
N LEU A 115 25.89 30.66 -8.15
CA LEU A 115 25.31 30.51 -9.49
C LEU A 115 24.13 31.46 -9.74
N LEU A 116 23.30 31.74 -8.72
CA LEU A 116 22.21 32.71 -8.83
C LEU A 116 22.69 34.18 -8.81
N ARG A 117 23.81 34.47 -8.14
CA ARG A 117 24.44 35.81 -8.17
C ARG A 117 25.26 36.07 -9.44
N GLU A 118 25.73 35.02 -10.11
CA GLU A 118 26.52 35.09 -11.34
C GLU A 118 25.65 35.24 -12.62
N VAL A 119 24.34 35.50 -12.50
CA VAL A 119 23.49 35.88 -13.65
C VAL A 119 23.92 37.25 -14.19
N PRO A 120 24.44 37.34 -15.43
CA PRO A 120 24.85 38.63 -15.99
C PRO A 120 23.61 39.53 -16.21
N PRO A 121 23.67 40.83 -15.89
CA PRO A 121 22.50 41.71 -15.93
C PRO A 121 21.99 42.08 -17.33
N HIS A 122 22.48 41.47 -18.42
CA HIS A 122 22.21 41.96 -19.78
C HIS A 122 21.88 40.84 -20.77
N SER A 123 20.58 40.59 -20.96
CA SER A 123 20.00 40.26 -22.27
C SER A 123 18.54 40.69 -22.29
N VAL A 124 18.33 42.01 -22.17
CA VAL A 124 17.16 42.65 -22.76
C VAL A 124 17.40 42.72 -24.28
N GLN A 125 16.32 42.58 -25.07
CA GLN A 125 16.09 42.89 -26.50
C GLN A 125 15.77 41.64 -27.33
N ARG A 126 14.61 41.51 -28.00
CA ARG A 126 13.63 42.52 -28.49
C ARG A 126 12.22 42.31 -27.97
#